data_AF-A0A972M4A9-F1
#
_entry.id   AF-A0A972M4A9-F1
#
_cell.length_a   1.000
_cell.length_b   1.000
_cell.length_c   1.000
_cell.angle_alpha   90.00
_cell.angle_beta   90.00
_cell.angle_gamma   90.00
#
_symmetry.space_group_name_H-M   'P 1'
#
loop_
_entity.id
_entity.type
_entity.pdbx_description
1 polymer ?
#
loop_
_entity_poly.entity_id
_entity_poly.type
_entity_poly.pdbx_seq_one_letter_code
_entity_poly.pdbx_strand_id
1 'polypeptide(L)'
;MTVLIKEWKSSQPLTVGIEWELQILDRKTFQPKDIFDEIYETIPVEFQPFLHKEVYQSMVELVTPPSEDENEAINLLKEILENLKPLAVKKSFHLVGLGTLFLPTERETKINYSERYKFFANQFQEILRDFYIYGIHIHIGFPNAAWALKAFNNLVKFAPILLALSANSIFYKGKNTGIHSWRLVKFEQLPRAGLPPQFENFDQYRELVNFLYQNKVIENIKDLWWHIRLRPDLGTVEIRVFDSLWDLERIKTITRLVRAISAYSETYGDPLLHPSIMEQNWWMAKRYSIEADFIDHQGRKAIKHVAFDLIYKLQDLGIFQKLGYQTEEFLKLLRKPSLAKDIELKAKAFKDLKKVVSMAAVV
;
A
#
# COMPACT_ATOMS: atom_id res chain seq x y z
N MET A 1 -23.80 13.06 -22.87
CA MET A 1 -22.65 12.14 -22.88
C MET A 1 -22.53 11.52 -21.51
N THR A 2 -22.26 10.22 -21.41
CA THR A 2 -22.06 9.54 -20.11
C THR A 2 -20.76 10.03 -19.47
N VAL A 3 -20.82 10.41 -18.20
CA VAL A 3 -19.65 10.81 -17.40
C VAL A 3 -19.51 9.85 -16.23
N LEU A 4 -18.29 9.40 -15.97
CA LEU A 4 -17.97 8.47 -14.89
C LEU A 4 -17.91 9.21 -13.55
N ILE A 5 -17.28 10.37 -13.53
CA ILE A 5 -17.20 11.24 -12.36
C ILE A 5 -18.19 12.38 -12.54
N LYS A 6 -19.31 12.31 -11.81
CA LYS A 6 -20.30 13.39 -11.74
C LYS A 6 -19.92 14.40 -10.67
N GLU A 7 -19.78 13.92 -9.43
CA GLU A 7 -19.55 14.75 -8.24
C GLU A 7 -18.63 14.03 -7.24
N TRP A 8 -18.13 14.79 -6.27
CA TRP A 8 -17.41 14.25 -5.13
C TRP A 8 -18.38 13.88 -4.02
N LYS A 9 -18.42 12.60 -3.63
CA LYS A 9 -19.16 12.19 -2.44
C LYS A 9 -18.43 12.70 -1.21
N SER A 10 -19.08 13.57 -0.43
CA SER A 10 -18.51 14.04 0.83
C SER A 10 -18.34 12.88 1.82
N SER A 11 -17.19 12.81 2.49
CA SER A 11 -16.96 11.95 3.65
C SER A 11 -16.50 12.78 4.84
N GLN A 12 -16.54 12.18 6.03
CA GLN A 12 -15.94 12.80 7.21
C GLN A 12 -14.44 13.10 6.96
N PRO A 13 -13.95 14.27 7.37
CA PRO A 13 -12.58 14.69 7.11
C PRO A 13 -11.58 13.81 7.87
N LEU A 14 -10.54 13.39 7.16
CA LEU A 14 -9.38 12.68 7.71
C LEU A 14 -9.72 11.36 8.43
N THR A 15 -10.87 10.74 8.12
CA THR A 15 -11.11 9.35 8.51
C THR A 15 -10.14 8.42 7.80
N VAL A 16 -9.83 7.30 8.42
CA VAL A 16 -8.83 6.33 7.97
C VAL A 16 -9.49 4.98 7.72
N GLY A 17 -9.27 4.41 6.55
CA GLY A 17 -9.51 2.99 6.27
C GLY A 17 -8.21 2.31 5.86
N ILE A 18 -8.02 1.04 6.25
CA ILE A 18 -6.82 0.26 5.92
C ILE A 18 -7.27 -1.03 5.23
N GLU A 19 -6.68 -1.32 4.07
CA GLU A 19 -6.72 -2.62 3.41
C GLU A 19 -5.32 -3.26 3.56
N TRP A 20 -5.26 -4.48 4.09
CA TRP A 20 -4.00 -5.17 4.37
C TRP A 20 -3.98 -6.56 3.73
N GLU A 21 -3.20 -6.67 2.65
CA GLU A 21 -3.05 -7.88 1.86
C GLU A 21 -2.00 -8.80 2.48
N LEU A 22 -2.39 -10.04 2.80
CA LEU A 22 -1.54 -11.04 3.44
C LEU A 22 -1.48 -12.33 2.62
N GLN A 23 -0.28 -12.93 2.59
CA GLN A 23 -0.07 -14.22 1.92
C GLN A 23 -0.53 -15.35 2.84
N ILE A 24 -1.25 -16.32 2.30
CA ILE A 24 -1.59 -17.56 3.02
C ILE A 24 -0.59 -18.63 2.60
N LEU A 25 0.31 -19.00 3.51
CA LEU A 25 1.35 -20.00 3.25
C LEU A 25 1.14 -21.26 4.10
N ASP A 26 1.42 -22.43 3.56
CA ASP A 26 1.41 -23.67 4.32
C ASP A 26 2.55 -23.68 5.36
N ARG A 27 2.23 -24.03 6.60
CA ARG A 27 3.16 -23.90 7.73
C ARG A 27 4.39 -24.83 7.64
N LYS A 28 4.30 -25.94 6.89
CA LYS A 28 5.40 -26.90 6.73
C LYS A 28 6.24 -26.58 5.50
N THR A 29 5.57 -26.30 4.39
CA THR A 29 6.22 -26.17 3.08
C THR A 29 6.55 -24.73 2.71
N PHE A 30 5.88 -23.75 3.33
CA PHE A 30 5.89 -22.33 2.98
C PHE A 30 5.43 -22.02 1.56
N GLN A 31 4.73 -22.97 0.92
CA GLN A 31 4.12 -22.76 -0.39
C GLN A 31 2.78 -22.05 -0.23
N PRO A 32 2.34 -21.25 -1.24
CA PRO A 32 1.00 -20.69 -1.26
C PRO A 32 -0.06 -21.76 -1.00
N LYS A 33 -1.03 -21.45 -0.13
CA LYS A 33 -2.07 -22.38 0.30
C LYS A 33 -3.46 -21.78 0.04
N ASP A 34 -4.19 -22.42 -0.87
CA ASP A 34 -5.49 -21.96 -1.39
C ASP A 34 -6.63 -22.31 -0.42
N ILE A 35 -6.67 -21.65 0.75
CA ILE A 35 -7.61 -21.99 1.84
C ILE A 35 -8.44 -20.79 2.31
N PHE A 36 -8.50 -19.70 1.55
CA PHE A 36 -9.28 -18.52 1.92
C PHE A 36 -10.73 -18.89 2.31
N ASP A 37 -11.41 -19.72 1.51
CA ASP A 37 -12.82 -20.07 1.75
C ASP A 37 -13.00 -20.78 3.10
N GLU A 38 -12.11 -21.72 3.43
CA GLU A 38 -12.13 -22.38 4.74
C GLU A 38 -11.84 -21.41 5.89
N ILE A 39 -10.98 -20.40 5.67
CA ILE A 39 -10.72 -19.35 6.66
C ILE A 39 -11.98 -18.53 6.90
N TYR A 40 -12.61 -18.08 5.81
CA TYR A 40 -13.82 -17.26 5.85
C TYR A 40 -15.00 -17.99 6.51
N GLU A 41 -15.21 -19.27 6.19
CA GLU A 41 -16.29 -20.07 6.77
C GLU A 41 -16.08 -20.41 8.25
N THR A 42 -14.84 -20.39 8.75
CA THR A 42 -14.52 -20.82 10.12
C THR A 42 -14.30 -19.66 11.10
N ILE A 43 -13.90 -18.48 10.62
CA ILE A 43 -13.74 -17.30 11.49
C ILE A 43 -15.11 -16.88 12.08
N PRO A 44 -15.17 -16.34 13.32
CA PRO A 44 -16.42 -15.83 13.87
C PRO A 44 -17.11 -14.84 12.91
N VAL A 45 -18.45 -14.95 12.83
CA VAL A 45 -19.28 -14.28 11.82
C VAL A 45 -19.12 -12.75 11.85
N GLU A 46 -18.87 -12.19 13.03
CA GLU A 46 -18.62 -10.76 13.22
C GLU A 46 -17.36 -10.25 12.50
N PHE A 47 -16.39 -11.11 12.21
CA PHE A 47 -15.15 -10.73 11.50
C PHE A 47 -15.23 -10.96 9.99
N GLN A 48 -16.15 -11.79 9.50
CA GLN A 48 -16.30 -12.09 8.07
C GLN A 48 -16.42 -10.83 7.19
N PRO A 49 -17.14 -9.76 7.57
CA PRO A 49 -17.23 -8.54 6.76
C PRO A 49 -15.90 -7.82 6.53
N PHE A 50 -14.85 -8.14 7.29
CA PHE A 50 -13.53 -7.53 7.18
C PHE A 50 -12.53 -8.41 6.42
N LEU A 51 -12.92 -9.61 5.98
CA LEU A 51 -12.09 -10.52 5.21
C LEU A 51 -12.56 -10.57 3.76
N HIS A 52 -11.71 -10.14 2.84
CA HIS A 52 -12.01 -10.07 1.42
C HIS A 52 -11.16 -11.04 0.60
N LYS A 53 -11.82 -11.64 -0.40
CA LYS A 53 -11.13 -12.35 -1.48
C LYS A 53 -10.44 -11.33 -2.36
N GLU A 54 -9.19 -11.62 -2.71
CA GLU A 54 -8.46 -10.85 -3.73
C GLU A 54 -8.11 -11.72 -4.94
N VAL A 55 -7.09 -11.40 -5.72
CA VAL A 55 -6.80 -12.11 -6.98
C VAL A 55 -6.50 -13.61 -6.79
N TYR A 56 -5.87 -14.01 -5.67
CA TYR A 56 -5.47 -15.40 -5.42
C TYR A 56 -6.23 -16.05 -4.26
N GLN A 57 -6.46 -17.36 -4.35
CA GLN A 57 -7.03 -18.14 -3.24
C GLN A 57 -6.06 -18.28 -2.05
N SER A 58 -4.77 -18.07 -2.29
CA SER A 58 -3.71 -18.07 -1.29
C SER A 58 -3.43 -16.68 -0.72
N MET A 59 -4.45 -15.83 -0.65
CA MET A 59 -4.38 -14.45 -0.20
C MET A 59 -5.64 -14.12 0.60
N VAL A 60 -5.46 -13.31 1.65
CA VAL A 60 -6.55 -12.68 2.39
C VAL A 60 -6.28 -11.19 2.44
N GLU A 61 -7.29 -10.39 2.16
CA GLU A 61 -7.26 -8.95 2.40
C GLU A 61 -8.08 -8.63 3.64
N LEU A 62 -7.46 -7.98 4.63
CA LEU A 62 -8.14 -7.48 5.82
C LEU A 62 -8.51 -6.02 5.61
N VAL A 63 -9.80 -5.68 5.69
CA VAL A 63 -10.32 -4.34 5.39
C VAL A 63 -10.99 -3.75 6.62
N THR A 64 -10.50 -2.60 7.09
CA THR A 64 -11.11 -1.88 8.21
C THR A 64 -12.21 -0.93 7.70
N PRO A 65 -13.26 -0.68 8.49
CA PRO A 65 -14.16 0.43 8.22
C PRO A 65 -13.42 1.78 8.33
N PRO A 66 -13.99 2.87 7.80
CA PRO A 66 -13.47 4.21 8.05
C PRO A 66 -13.61 4.56 9.53
N SER A 67 -12.49 4.93 10.16
CA SER A 67 -12.40 5.32 11.57
C SER A 67 -11.88 6.75 11.73
N GLU A 68 -12.30 7.44 12.79
CA GLU A 68 -11.78 8.78 13.13
C GLU A 68 -10.39 8.72 13.80
N ASP A 69 -10.03 7.56 14.33
CA ASP A 69 -8.72 7.27 14.91
C ASP A 69 -8.12 6.02 14.25
N GLU A 70 -6.91 6.13 13.72
CA GLU A 70 -6.18 4.99 13.18
C GLU A 70 -5.92 3.88 14.23
N ASN A 71 -5.94 4.19 15.54
CA ASN A 71 -5.84 3.17 16.57
C ASN A 71 -7.03 2.19 16.53
N GLU A 72 -8.23 2.64 16.16
CA GLU A 72 -9.40 1.76 16.01
C GLU A 72 -9.18 0.74 14.89
N ALA A 73 -8.70 1.21 13.74
CA ALA A 73 -8.35 0.36 12.61
C ALA A 73 -7.28 -0.67 13.01
N ILE A 74 -6.22 -0.24 13.71
CA ILE A 74 -5.14 -1.13 14.15
C ILE A 74 -5.61 -2.14 15.20
N ASN A 75 -6.47 -1.74 16.14
CA ASN A 75 -7.04 -2.63 17.14
C ASN A 75 -7.94 -3.70 16.49
N LEU A 76 -8.77 -3.31 15.52
CA LEU A 76 -9.59 -4.27 14.77
C LEU A 76 -8.71 -5.29 14.02
N LEU A 77 -7.66 -4.83 13.32
CA LEU A 77 -6.74 -5.74 12.64
C LEU A 77 -6.09 -6.72 13.64
N LYS A 78 -5.69 -6.23 14.82
CA LYS A 78 -5.14 -7.08 15.88
C LYS A 78 -6.16 -8.12 16.37
N GLU A 79 -7.41 -7.71 16.61
CA GLU A 79 -8.48 -8.62 17.03
C GLU A 79 -8.76 -9.70 15.98
N ILE A 80 -8.81 -9.34 14.70
CA ILE A 80 -8.94 -10.31 13.60
C ILE A 80 -7.78 -11.31 13.63
N LEU A 81 -6.53 -10.85 13.77
CA LEU A 81 -5.37 -11.73 13.84
C LEU A 81 -5.42 -12.67 15.04
N GLU A 82 -5.79 -12.19 16.24
CA GLU A 82 -5.93 -13.04 17.43
C GLU A 82 -6.97 -14.15 17.21
N ASN A 83 -8.07 -13.86 16.51
CA ASN A 83 -9.09 -14.85 16.17
C ASN A 83 -8.67 -15.82 15.05
N LEU A 84 -7.72 -15.41 14.19
CA LEU A 84 -7.16 -16.26 13.15
C LEU A 84 -6.07 -17.22 13.67
N LYS A 85 -5.38 -16.90 14.77
CA LYS A 85 -4.29 -17.75 15.32
C LYS A 85 -4.70 -19.20 15.62
N PRO A 86 -5.82 -19.49 16.33
CA PRO A 86 -6.24 -20.88 16.56
C PRO A 86 -6.52 -21.63 15.25
N LEU A 87 -7.09 -20.93 14.27
CA LEU A 87 -7.38 -21.48 12.95
C LEU A 87 -6.09 -21.77 12.17
N ALA A 88 -5.12 -20.86 12.22
CA ALA A 88 -3.79 -21.01 11.62
C ALA A 88 -3.06 -22.25 12.13
N VAL A 89 -3.15 -22.53 13.44
CA VAL A 89 -2.64 -23.78 14.03
C VAL A 89 -3.41 -24.99 13.51
N LYS A 90 -4.74 -24.99 13.61
CA LYS A 90 -5.61 -26.13 13.26
C LYS A 90 -5.50 -26.52 11.77
N LYS A 91 -5.45 -25.52 10.88
CA LYS A 91 -5.41 -25.68 9.42
C LYS A 91 -3.99 -25.63 8.86
N SER A 92 -2.98 -25.47 9.71
CA SER A 92 -1.55 -25.48 9.36
C SER A 92 -1.18 -24.44 8.29
N PHE A 93 -1.41 -23.17 8.59
CA PHE A 93 -0.99 -22.06 7.73
C PHE A 93 -0.32 -20.93 8.52
N HIS A 94 0.35 -20.04 7.78
CA HIS A 94 0.81 -18.74 8.22
C HIS A 94 0.11 -17.66 7.39
N LEU A 95 -0.19 -16.51 8.02
CA LEU A 95 -0.38 -15.27 7.28
C LEU A 95 0.91 -14.48 7.32
N VAL A 96 1.39 -14.02 6.17
CA VAL A 96 2.70 -13.36 6.04
C VAL A 96 2.55 -11.98 5.43
N GLY A 97 3.16 -10.98 6.07
CA GLY A 97 3.15 -9.59 5.64
C GLY A 97 4.38 -9.16 4.85
N LEU A 98 4.70 -9.86 3.76
CA LEU A 98 5.79 -9.48 2.85
C LEU A 98 5.22 -8.95 1.54
N GLY A 99 5.89 -7.97 0.94
CA GLY A 99 5.42 -7.33 -0.30
C GLY A 99 5.37 -8.26 -1.52
N THR A 100 6.07 -9.39 -1.49
CA THR A 100 6.15 -10.38 -2.57
C THR A 100 6.24 -11.79 -2.02
N LEU A 101 5.90 -12.79 -2.85
CA LEU A 101 6.20 -14.18 -2.53
C LEU A 101 7.72 -14.40 -2.45
N PHE A 102 8.20 -14.66 -1.25
CA PHE A 102 9.63 -14.64 -0.92
C PHE A 102 10.38 -15.88 -1.40
N LEU A 103 9.79 -17.07 -1.25
CA LEU A 103 10.42 -18.37 -1.55
C LEU A 103 10.06 -18.88 -2.94
N PRO A 104 10.87 -19.78 -3.55
CA PRO A 104 10.52 -20.42 -4.80
C PRO A 104 9.18 -21.15 -4.72
N THR A 105 8.44 -21.12 -5.82
CA THR A 105 7.21 -21.89 -6.01
C THR A 105 7.23 -22.49 -7.41
N GLU A 106 6.88 -23.77 -7.49
CA GLU A 106 6.58 -24.47 -8.74
C GLU A 106 5.06 -24.63 -8.93
N ARG A 107 4.26 -24.19 -7.94
CA ARG A 107 2.81 -24.27 -8.01
C ARG A 107 2.27 -23.32 -9.07
N GLU A 108 1.33 -23.83 -9.85
CA GLU A 108 0.47 -23.01 -10.68
C GLU A 108 -0.43 -22.14 -9.80
N THR A 109 -0.53 -20.86 -10.18
CA THR A 109 -1.29 -19.84 -9.46
C THR A 109 -2.79 -20.07 -9.60
N LYS A 110 -3.51 -20.26 -8.48
CA LYS A 110 -4.99 -20.34 -8.49
C LYS A 110 -5.61 -18.96 -8.31
N ILE A 111 -6.14 -18.43 -9.41
CA ILE A 111 -6.86 -17.16 -9.45
C ILE A 111 -8.31 -17.38 -8.96
N ASN A 112 -8.85 -16.41 -8.22
CA ASN A 112 -10.24 -16.45 -7.80
C ASN A 112 -11.22 -16.36 -8.99
N TYR A 113 -12.32 -17.10 -8.94
CA TYR A 113 -13.20 -17.32 -10.11
C TYR A 113 -14.25 -16.22 -10.36
N SER A 114 -14.09 -15.02 -9.78
CA SER A 114 -15.00 -13.91 -10.06
C SER A 114 -14.91 -13.50 -11.54
N GLU A 115 -16.00 -12.98 -12.10
CA GLU A 115 -16.01 -12.51 -13.50
C GLU A 115 -14.91 -11.48 -13.77
N ARG A 116 -14.68 -10.59 -12.80
CA ARG A 116 -13.61 -9.58 -12.84
C ARG A 116 -12.22 -10.20 -12.97
N TYR A 117 -11.87 -11.18 -12.13
CA TYR A 117 -10.53 -11.78 -12.17
C TYR A 117 -10.35 -12.69 -13.39
N LYS A 118 -11.41 -13.34 -13.89
CA LYS A 118 -11.37 -14.05 -15.18
C LYS A 118 -11.06 -13.10 -16.34
N PHE A 119 -11.72 -11.95 -16.37
CA PHE A 119 -11.42 -10.91 -17.36
C PHE A 119 -9.96 -10.45 -17.26
N PHE A 120 -9.46 -10.17 -16.05
CA PHE A 120 -8.06 -9.77 -15.85
C PHE A 120 -7.07 -10.86 -16.27
N ALA A 121 -7.32 -12.13 -15.95
CA ALA A 121 -6.47 -13.24 -16.35
C ALA A 121 -6.38 -13.36 -17.88
N ASN A 122 -7.50 -13.17 -18.58
CA ASN A 122 -7.53 -13.14 -20.03
C ASN A 122 -6.83 -11.91 -20.62
N GLN A 123 -6.94 -10.75 -19.97
CA GLN A 123 -6.34 -9.52 -20.48
C GLN A 123 -4.83 -9.43 -20.25
N PHE A 124 -4.33 -9.85 -19.09
CA PHE A 124 -2.94 -9.63 -18.67
C PHE A 124 -2.06 -10.87 -18.73
N GLN A 125 -2.65 -12.05 -18.95
CA GLN A 125 -1.93 -13.29 -19.23
C GLN A 125 -0.82 -13.56 -18.21
N GLU A 126 0.41 -13.80 -18.66
CA GLU A 126 1.56 -14.12 -17.81
C GLU A 126 1.86 -13.07 -16.74
N ILE A 127 1.53 -11.79 -17.00
CA ILE A 127 1.72 -10.74 -16.00
C ILE A 127 0.91 -11.08 -14.74
N LEU A 128 -0.36 -11.51 -14.90
CA LEU A 128 -1.24 -11.85 -13.79
C LEU A 128 -0.94 -13.24 -13.19
N ARG A 129 -0.46 -14.20 -13.99
CA ARG A 129 -0.06 -15.53 -13.48
C ARG A 129 1.17 -15.45 -12.57
N ASP A 130 2.05 -14.48 -12.82
CA ASP A 130 3.24 -14.19 -12.02
C ASP A 130 3.07 -12.94 -11.14
N PHE A 131 1.92 -12.71 -10.53
CA PHE A 131 1.56 -11.45 -9.84
C PHE A 131 1.51 -11.58 -8.31
N TYR A 132 2.45 -12.33 -7.73
CA TYR A 132 2.54 -12.57 -6.29
C TYR A 132 3.06 -11.35 -5.53
N ILE A 133 2.20 -10.34 -5.45
CA ILE A 133 2.43 -9.06 -4.80
C ILE A 133 1.35 -8.81 -3.74
N TYR A 134 1.74 -8.14 -2.66
CA TYR A 134 0.87 -7.88 -1.52
C TYR A 134 1.19 -6.50 -0.95
N GLY A 135 0.19 -5.69 -0.69
CA GLY A 135 0.33 -4.31 -0.24
C GLY A 135 -0.44 -3.96 1.01
N ILE A 136 -0.28 -2.70 1.39
CA ILE A 136 -1.22 -2.02 2.27
C ILE A 136 -1.80 -0.85 1.50
N HIS A 137 -3.11 -0.71 1.53
CA HIS A 137 -3.80 0.47 1.01
C HIS A 137 -4.36 1.27 2.17
N ILE A 138 -4.18 2.58 2.12
CA ILE A 138 -4.66 3.51 3.15
C ILE A 138 -5.62 4.47 2.47
N HIS A 139 -6.84 4.56 2.98
CA HIS A 139 -7.84 5.53 2.58
C HIS A 139 -7.89 6.68 3.57
N ILE A 140 -7.86 7.91 3.07
CA ILE A 140 -8.13 9.12 3.85
C ILE A 140 -9.40 9.80 3.34
N GLY A 141 -10.34 10.10 4.23
CA GLY A 141 -11.61 10.79 3.91
C GLY A 141 -11.47 12.31 3.73
N PHE A 142 -12.25 12.88 2.82
CA PHE A 142 -12.31 14.32 2.57
C PHE A 142 -13.75 14.81 2.31
N PRO A 143 -14.12 15.98 2.86
CA PRO A 143 -15.45 16.54 2.68
C PRO A 143 -15.65 17.15 1.29
N ASN A 144 -14.56 17.49 0.57
CA ASN A 144 -14.62 18.11 -0.74
C ASN A 144 -13.41 17.75 -1.62
N ALA A 145 -13.62 17.87 -2.94
CA ALA A 145 -12.63 17.54 -3.96
C ALA A 145 -11.40 18.45 -3.95
N ALA A 146 -11.53 19.73 -3.56
CA ALA A 146 -10.43 20.68 -3.59
C ALA A 146 -9.34 20.30 -2.56
N TRP A 147 -9.75 19.96 -1.33
CA TRP A 147 -8.82 19.44 -0.33
C TRP A 147 -8.28 18.08 -0.73
N ALA A 148 -9.13 17.16 -1.20
CA ALA A 148 -8.70 15.84 -1.64
C ALA A 148 -7.62 15.92 -2.75
N LEU A 149 -7.76 16.84 -3.70
CA LEU A 149 -6.77 17.02 -4.76
C LEU A 149 -5.44 17.58 -4.25
N LYS A 150 -5.47 18.58 -3.36
CA LYS A 150 -4.24 19.08 -2.73
C LYS A 150 -3.51 17.96 -1.98
N ALA A 151 -4.26 17.16 -1.22
CA ALA A 151 -3.72 16.00 -0.52
C ALA A 151 -3.15 14.97 -1.49
N PHE A 152 -3.88 14.64 -2.55
CA PHE A 152 -3.40 13.77 -3.62
C PHE A 152 -2.07 14.24 -4.21
N ASN A 153 -1.94 15.51 -4.59
CA ASN A 153 -0.71 16.02 -5.18
C ASN A 153 0.46 15.96 -4.18
N ASN A 154 0.26 16.34 -2.91
CA ASN A 154 1.29 16.26 -1.88
C ASN A 154 1.68 14.81 -1.60
N LEU A 155 0.71 13.90 -1.51
CA LEU A 155 0.95 12.48 -1.31
C LEU A 155 1.71 11.86 -2.50
N VAL A 156 1.42 12.26 -3.74
CA VAL A 156 2.18 11.84 -4.93
C VAL A 156 3.62 12.34 -4.84
N LYS A 157 3.83 13.62 -4.49
CA LYS A 157 5.18 14.18 -4.29
C LYS A 157 5.99 13.41 -3.25
N PHE A 158 5.35 13.05 -2.14
CA PHE A 158 5.99 12.32 -1.03
C PHE A 158 5.91 10.80 -1.15
N ALA A 159 5.31 10.26 -2.23
CA ALA A 159 5.19 8.82 -2.45
C ALA A 159 6.53 8.07 -2.37
N PRO A 160 7.66 8.59 -2.92
CA PRO A 160 8.96 7.94 -2.76
C PRO A 160 9.37 7.77 -1.29
N ILE A 161 9.10 8.76 -0.43
CA ILE A 161 9.38 8.70 1.01
C ILE A 161 8.47 7.67 1.68
N LEU A 162 7.17 7.70 1.37
CA LEU A 162 6.19 6.77 1.90
C LEU A 162 6.54 5.31 1.55
N LEU A 163 6.89 5.04 0.29
CA LEU A 163 7.37 3.73 -0.15
C LEU A 163 8.60 3.28 0.64
N ALA A 164 9.59 4.16 0.79
CA ALA A 164 10.84 3.86 1.48
C ALA A 164 10.65 3.36 2.92
N LEU A 165 9.55 3.73 3.59
CA LEU A 165 9.20 3.28 4.94
C LEU A 165 8.65 1.85 5.00
N SER A 166 8.17 1.31 3.89
CA SER A 166 7.55 -0.02 3.81
C SER A 166 8.34 -1.04 2.98
N ALA A 167 9.20 -0.59 2.06
CA ALA A 167 9.90 -1.44 1.09
C ALA A 167 10.62 -2.63 1.73
N ASN A 168 10.11 -3.83 1.47
CA ASN A 168 10.60 -5.09 2.02
C ASN A 168 10.61 -6.26 1.02
N SER A 169 10.16 -6.04 -0.21
CA SER A 169 10.07 -7.07 -1.27
C SER A 169 11.37 -7.23 -2.09
N ILE A 170 12.53 -7.35 -1.45
CA ILE A 170 13.82 -7.54 -2.15
C ILE A 170 14.03 -8.93 -2.75
N PHE A 171 13.25 -9.92 -2.29
CA PHE A 171 13.22 -11.26 -2.89
C PHE A 171 11.94 -11.48 -3.66
N TYR A 172 12.04 -12.20 -4.77
CA TYR A 172 10.91 -12.69 -5.55
C TYR A 172 11.16 -14.14 -5.94
N LYS A 173 10.31 -15.05 -5.49
CA LYS A 173 10.40 -16.49 -5.78
C LYS A 173 11.80 -17.08 -5.50
N GLY A 174 12.40 -16.71 -4.38
CA GLY A 174 13.71 -17.17 -3.91
C GLY A 174 14.90 -16.43 -4.51
N LYS A 175 14.70 -15.53 -5.47
CA LYS A 175 15.76 -14.72 -6.06
C LYS A 175 15.83 -13.36 -5.40
N ASN A 176 17.02 -12.97 -4.93
CA ASN A 176 17.29 -11.57 -4.57
C ASN A 176 17.31 -10.74 -5.86
N THR A 177 16.35 -9.83 -6.00
CA THR A 177 16.18 -8.99 -7.20
C THR A 177 17.11 -7.78 -7.19
N GLY A 178 17.66 -7.44 -6.01
CA GLY A 178 18.38 -6.20 -5.77
C GLY A 178 17.48 -4.96 -5.71
N ILE A 179 16.15 -5.08 -5.85
CA ILE A 179 15.21 -3.95 -5.79
C ILE A 179 14.42 -4.03 -4.49
N HIS A 180 14.54 -3.02 -3.64
CA HIS A 180 13.97 -3.04 -2.29
C HIS A 180 12.44 -3.16 -2.26
N SER A 181 11.73 -2.61 -3.26
CA SER A 181 10.32 -2.90 -3.51
C SER A 181 10.13 -3.48 -4.91
N TRP A 182 10.32 -4.80 -5.05
CA TRP A 182 10.00 -5.51 -6.29
C TRP A 182 8.50 -5.59 -6.53
N ARG A 183 7.69 -5.52 -5.47
CA ARG A 183 6.22 -5.44 -5.53
C ARG A 183 5.76 -4.42 -6.57
N LEU A 184 6.27 -3.19 -6.49
CA LEU A 184 5.85 -2.11 -7.37
C LEU A 184 6.40 -2.24 -8.78
N VAL A 185 7.58 -2.85 -8.97
CA VAL A 185 8.09 -3.19 -10.30
C VAL A 185 7.16 -4.17 -11.00
N LYS A 186 6.66 -5.17 -10.27
CA LYS A 186 5.66 -6.12 -10.77
C LYS A 186 4.32 -5.43 -11.01
N PHE A 187 3.86 -4.60 -10.07
CA PHE A 187 2.59 -3.87 -10.22
C PHE A 187 2.60 -2.99 -11.47
N GLU A 188 3.71 -2.32 -11.76
CA GLU A 188 3.85 -1.42 -12.92
C GLU A 188 3.96 -2.11 -14.28
N GLN A 189 3.99 -3.45 -14.34
CA GLN A 189 3.83 -4.19 -15.60
C GLN A 189 2.42 -4.06 -16.17
N LEU A 190 1.46 -3.70 -15.32
CA LEU A 190 0.08 -3.50 -15.67
C LEU A 190 -0.13 -2.16 -16.42
N PRO A 191 -0.90 -2.11 -17.52
CA PRO A 191 -1.16 -0.86 -18.23
C PRO A 191 -1.85 0.18 -17.34
N ARG A 192 -1.35 1.42 -17.36
CA ARG A 192 -1.83 2.54 -16.51
C ARG A 192 -1.51 2.39 -15.01
N ALA A 193 -0.67 1.42 -14.63
CA ALA A 193 -0.10 1.39 -13.29
C ALA A 193 1.11 2.33 -13.20
N GLY A 194 1.36 2.87 -12.00
CA GLY A 194 2.46 3.81 -11.78
C GLY A 194 2.07 4.99 -10.89
N LEU A 195 3.01 5.92 -10.74
CA LEU A 195 2.67 7.21 -10.13
C LEU A 195 1.71 7.96 -11.07
N PRO A 196 0.59 8.49 -10.55
CA PRO A 196 -0.31 9.28 -11.37
C PRO A 196 0.33 10.63 -11.74
N PRO A 197 -0.13 11.29 -12.81
CA PRO A 197 0.15 12.70 -12.99
C PRO A 197 -0.46 13.51 -11.85
N GLN A 198 0.14 14.66 -11.56
CA GLN A 198 -0.42 15.67 -10.65
C GLN A 198 -1.31 16.63 -11.45
N PHE A 199 -2.33 17.21 -10.81
CA PHE A 199 -3.30 18.08 -11.50
C PHE A 199 -3.42 19.42 -10.79
N GLU A 200 -3.60 20.50 -11.54
CA GLU A 200 -3.75 21.86 -10.99
C GLU A 200 -5.10 22.04 -10.28
N ASN A 201 -6.15 21.38 -10.80
CA ASN A 201 -7.50 21.46 -10.25
C ASN A 201 -8.30 20.17 -10.53
N PHE A 202 -9.43 20.02 -9.84
CA PHE A 202 -10.22 18.79 -9.90
C PHE A 202 -10.92 18.61 -11.25
N ASP A 203 -11.17 19.71 -11.97
CA ASP A 203 -11.78 19.67 -13.30
C ASP A 203 -10.84 19.01 -14.31
N GLN A 204 -9.53 19.31 -14.28
CA GLN A 204 -8.52 18.62 -15.12
C GLN A 204 -8.50 17.11 -14.86
N TYR A 205 -8.53 16.69 -13.59
CA TYR A 205 -8.62 15.28 -13.23
C TYR A 205 -9.91 14.65 -13.78
N ARG A 206 -11.06 15.32 -13.57
CA ARG A 206 -12.36 14.86 -14.03
C ARG A 206 -12.41 14.74 -15.56
N GLU A 207 -11.84 15.70 -16.28
CA GLU A 207 -11.74 15.70 -17.75
C GLU A 207 -10.94 14.49 -18.24
N LEU A 208 -9.75 14.24 -17.69
CA LEU A 208 -8.94 13.08 -18.06
C LEU A 208 -9.68 11.77 -17.82
N VAL A 209 -10.24 11.57 -16.62
CA VAL A 209 -10.92 10.32 -16.27
C VAL A 209 -12.17 10.10 -17.12
N ASN A 210 -12.97 11.15 -17.35
CA ASN A 210 -14.13 11.05 -18.22
C ASN A 210 -13.73 10.79 -19.68
N PHE A 211 -12.63 11.36 -20.15
CA PHE A 211 -12.10 11.08 -21.49
C PHE A 211 -11.68 9.61 -21.64
N LEU A 212 -10.96 9.06 -20.65
CA LEU A 212 -10.58 7.64 -20.65
C LEU A 212 -11.82 6.73 -20.63
N TYR A 213 -12.84 7.08 -19.84
CA TYR A 213 -14.09 6.35 -19.77
C TYR A 213 -14.88 6.39 -21.09
N GLN A 214 -15.05 7.57 -21.69
CA GLN A 214 -15.77 7.75 -22.95
C GLN A 214 -15.12 6.99 -24.12
N ASN A 215 -13.80 6.85 -24.08
CA ASN A 215 -13.03 6.07 -25.06
C ASN A 215 -12.89 4.59 -24.68
N LYS A 216 -13.64 4.11 -23.67
CA LYS A 216 -13.64 2.70 -23.22
C LYS A 216 -12.27 2.18 -22.82
N VAL A 217 -11.36 3.06 -22.41
CA VAL A 217 -10.05 2.69 -21.86
C VAL A 217 -10.20 2.15 -20.43
N ILE A 218 -11.19 2.67 -19.70
CA ILE A 218 -11.60 2.23 -18.37
C ILE A 218 -13.12 2.09 -18.33
N GLU A 219 -13.62 1.14 -17.54
CA GLU A 219 -15.05 1.02 -17.24
C GLU A 219 -15.39 1.70 -15.91
N ASN A 220 -14.43 1.72 -14.98
CA ASN A 220 -14.57 2.35 -13.68
C ASN A 220 -13.21 2.87 -13.17
N ILE A 221 -13.24 3.70 -12.12
CA ILE A 221 -12.02 4.30 -11.54
C ILE A 221 -11.03 3.25 -11.04
N LYS A 222 -11.50 2.05 -10.67
CA LYS A 222 -10.62 0.97 -10.19
C LYS A 222 -9.75 0.37 -11.30
N ASP A 223 -10.00 0.70 -12.56
CA ASP A 223 -9.18 0.28 -13.72
C ASP A 223 -7.99 1.23 -13.97
N LEU A 224 -7.93 2.33 -13.22
CA LEU A 224 -6.72 3.14 -13.04
C LEU A 224 -5.91 2.54 -11.89
N TRP A 225 -4.79 1.92 -12.22
CA TRP A 225 -3.92 1.25 -11.26
C TRP A 225 -2.82 2.14 -10.73
N TRP A 226 -3.17 3.41 -10.55
CA TRP A 226 -2.28 4.39 -9.97
C TRP A 226 -1.96 4.04 -8.51
N HIS A 227 -0.70 4.26 -8.13
CA HIS A 227 -0.25 4.00 -6.75
C HIS A 227 -0.88 4.94 -5.73
N ILE A 228 -1.41 6.07 -6.18
CA ILE A 228 -2.27 6.95 -5.39
C ILE A 228 -3.46 7.32 -6.26
N ARG A 229 -4.67 7.25 -5.72
CA ARG A 229 -5.90 7.36 -6.50
C ARG A 229 -6.93 8.20 -5.76
N LEU A 230 -7.53 9.16 -6.47
CA LEU A 230 -8.74 9.82 -6.01
C LEU A 230 -9.92 8.84 -6.13
N ARG A 231 -10.76 8.79 -5.10
CA ARG A 231 -11.98 7.98 -5.04
C ARG A 231 -13.19 8.87 -4.79
N PRO A 232 -13.67 9.61 -5.81
CA PRO A 232 -14.86 10.46 -5.69
C PRO A 232 -16.12 9.69 -5.28
N ASP A 233 -16.18 8.39 -5.60
CA ASP A 233 -17.26 7.46 -5.21
C ASP A 233 -17.31 7.21 -3.69
N LEU A 234 -16.16 7.30 -3.02
CA LEU A 234 -16.02 7.10 -1.57
C LEU A 234 -15.78 8.40 -0.81
N GLY A 235 -15.39 9.48 -1.49
CA GLY A 235 -14.91 10.69 -0.84
C GLY A 235 -13.50 10.56 -0.28
N THR A 236 -12.66 9.69 -0.85
CA THR A 236 -11.34 9.39 -0.27
C THR A 236 -10.18 9.61 -1.25
N VAL A 237 -8.98 9.76 -0.70
CA VAL A 237 -7.73 9.49 -1.42
C VAL A 237 -7.19 8.15 -0.94
N GLU A 238 -6.88 7.27 -1.89
CA GLU A 238 -6.41 5.92 -1.67
C GLU A 238 -4.93 5.83 -1.98
N ILE A 239 -4.10 5.47 -1.00
CA ILE A 239 -2.65 5.38 -1.08
C ILE A 239 -2.25 3.90 -1.12
N ARG A 240 -1.70 3.44 -2.23
CA ARG A 240 -1.41 2.02 -2.55
C ARG A 240 0.09 1.73 -2.75
N VAL A 241 0.92 2.67 -2.31
CA VAL A 241 2.39 2.63 -2.53
C VAL A 241 3.08 1.57 -1.67
N PHE A 242 2.47 1.13 -0.57
CA PHE A 242 3.16 0.36 0.45
C PHE A 242 3.28 -1.11 0.09
N ASP A 243 4.45 -1.70 0.36
CA ASP A 243 4.56 -3.15 0.48
C ASP A 243 3.74 -3.62 1.70
N SER A 244 3.19 -4.84 1.65
CA SER A 244 2.60 -5.46 2.85
C SER A 244 3.64 -5.54 3.97
N LEU A 245 3.19 -5.45 5.22
CA LEU A 245 4.05 -5.41 6.41
C LEU A 245 3.57 -6.42 7.44
N TRP A 246 4.44 -6.83 8.37
CA TRP A 246 4.09 -7.70 9.50
C TRP A 246 4.06 -6.97 10.86
N ASP A 247 4.46 -5.69 10.88
CA ASP A 247 4.59 -4.87 12.08
C ASP A 247 3.45 -3.84 12.16
N LEU A 248 2.42 -4.14 12.96
CA LEU A 248 1.25 -3.27 13.15
C LEU A 248 1.63 -1.87 13.66
N GLU A 249 2.68 -1.73 14.48
CA GLU A 249 3.13 -0.41 14.94
C GLU A 249 3.71 0.41 13.79
N ARG A 250 4.45 -0.23 12.87
CA ARG A 250 4.91 0.42 11.65
C ARG A 250 3.74 0.81 10.74
N ILE A 251 2.75 -0.07 10.57
CA ILE A 251 1.53 0.24 9.79
C ILE A 251 0.86 1.48 10.38
N LYS A 252 0.65 1.51 11.70
CA LYS A 252 0.10 2.67 12.41
C LYS A 252 0.90 3.95 12.15
N THR A 253 2.22 3.95 12.33
CA THR A 253 3.04 5.15 12.13
C THR A 253 3.00 5.65 10.68
N ILE A 254 2.99 4.74 9.70
CA ILE A 254 2.86 5.11 8.28
C ILE A 254 1.48 5.73 8.02
N THR A 255 0.41 5.13 8.55
CA THR A 255 -0.96 5.66 8.44
C THR A 255 -1.08 7.05 9.05
N ARG A 256 -0.48 7.27 10.24
CA ARG A 256 -0.40 8.60 10.86
C ARG A 256 0.29 9.62 9.96
N LEU A 257 1.38 9.24 9.31
CA LEU A 257 2.11 10.14 8.42
C LEU A 257 1.28 10.50 7.18
N VAL A 258 0.60 9.53 6.58
CA VAL A 258 -0.33 9.77 5.45
C VAL A 258 -1.47 10.70 5.86
N ARG A 259 -2.06 10.48 7.04
CA ARG A 259 -3.11 11.34 7.60
C ARG A 259 -2.59 12.76 7.91
N ALA A 260 -1.37 12.89 8.43
CA ALA A 260 -0.74 14.17 8.70
C ALA A 260 -0.42 14.96 7.41
N ILE A 261 0.11 14.31 6.37
CA ILE A 261 0.30 14.94 5.05
C ILE A 261 -1.05 15.39 4.47
N SER A 262 -2.10 14.60 4.66
CA SER A 262 -3.45 14.95 4.23
C SER A 262 -4.01 16.16 5.00
N ALA A 263 -3.81 16.21 6.31
CA ALA A 263 -4.20 17.34 7.17
C ALA A 263 -3.44 18.62 6.80
N TYR A 264 -2.12 18.52 6.60
CA TYR A 264 -1.27 19.60 6.08
C TYR A 264 -1.83 20.19 4.78
N SER A 265 -2.37 19.32 3.92
CA SER A 265 -2.89 19.69 2.61
C SER A 265 -4.20 20.48 2.62
N GLU A 266 -4.83 20.63 3.79
CA GLU A 266 -6.02 21.48 3.97
C GLU A 266 -5.66 22.94 3.70
N THR A 267 -4.55 23.38 4.30
CA THR A 267 -4.10 24.77 4.28
C THR A 267 -2.96 24.97 3.29
N TYR A 268 -2.05 23.99 3.20
CA TYR A 268 -0.78 24.16 2.50
C TYR A 268 -0.70 23.28 1.25
N GLY A 269 -0.13 23.82 0.18
CA GLY A 269 0.22 23.08 -1.03
C GLY A 269 1.71 23.22 -1.28
N ASP A 270 2.36 22.12 -1.61
CA ASP A 270 3.75 22.18 -2.06
C ASP A 270 3.80 22.33 -3.59
N PRO A 271 4.83 23.01 -4.14
CA PRO A 271 5.02 23.06 -5.58
C PRO A 271 5.17 21.65 -6.17
N LEU A 272 4.57 21.47 -7.36
CA LEU A 272 4.64 20.23 -8.12
C LEU A 272 6.07 19.99 -8.60
N LEU A 273 6.49 18.72 -8.61
CA LEU A 273 7.76 18.32 -9.19
C LEU A 273 7.55 17.96 -10.66
N HIS A 274 8.53 18.25 -11.51
CA HIS A 274 8.50 17.84 -12.90
C HIS A 274 8.34 16.31 -13.01
N PRO A 275 7.51 15.77 -13.92
CA PRO A 275 7.27 14.33 -14.02
C PRO A 275 8.54 13.47 -14.09
N SER A 276 9.54 13.88 -14.87
CA SER A 276 10.83 13.15 -14.95
C SER A 276 11.61 13.13 -13.62
N ILE A 277 11.45 14.16 -12.77
CA ILE A 277 12.03 14.17 -11.42
C ILE A 277 11.26 13.18 -10.54
N MET A 278 9.93 13.15 -10.64
CA MET A 278 9.11 12.18 -9.92
C MET A 278 9.44 10.74 -10.31
N GLU A 279 9.58 10.45 -11.60
CA GLU A 279 10.00 9.13 -12.10
C GLU A 279 11.36 8.72 -11.54
N GLN A 280 12.34 9.65 -11.54
CA GLN A 280 13.67 9.39 -10.98
C GLN A 280 13.60 9.11 -9.47
N ASN A 281 12.91 9.95 -8.70
CA ASN A 281 12.75 9.75 -7.25
C ASN A 281 12.03 8.43 -6.95
N TRP A 282 11.02 8.08 -7.75
CA TRP A 282 10.26 6.86 -7.62
C TRP A 282 11.10 5.62 -7.88
N TRP A 283 11.92 5.62 -8.94
CA TRP A 283 12.88 4.56 -9.20
C TRP A 283 13.88 4.40 -8.05
N MET A 284 14.44 5.52 -7.58
CA MET A 284 15.41 5.52 -6.49
C MET A 284 14.83 4.94 -5.20
N ALA A 285 13.59 5.30 -4.85
CA ALA A 285 12.89 4.73 -3.69
C ALA A 285 12.59 3.22 -3.87
N LYS A 286 12.15 2.77 -5.03
CA LYS A 286 11.96 1.32 -5.30
C LYS A 286 13.27 0.55 -5.17
N ARG A 287 14.37 1.10 -5.68
CA ARG A 287 15.67 0.43 -5.75
C ARG A 287 16.44 0.45 -4.43
N TYR A 288 16.39 1.55 -3.68
CA TYR A 288 17.25 1.80 -2.52
C TYR A 288 16.47 2.17 -1.24
N SER A 289 15.15 2.32 -1.29
CA SER A 289 14.29 2.68 -0.14
C SER A 289 14.79 3.92 0.61
N ILE A 290 14.96 3.86 1.93
CA ILE A 290 15.37 5.00 2.77
C ILE A 290 16.85 5.40 2.57
N GLU A 291 17.65 4.57 1.89
CA GLU A 291 19.04 4.86 1.50
C GLU A 291 19.11 5.57 0.14
N ALA A 292 17.97 5.84 -0.49
CA ALA A 292 17.90 6.53 -1.77
C ALA A 292 18.25 8.02 -1.65
N ASP A 293 18.54 8.61 -2.80
CA ASP A 293 18.47 10.06 -2.95
C ASP A 293 17.08 10.50 -3.43
N PHE A 294 16.79 11.77 -3.15
CA PHE A 294 15.60 12.48 -3.55
C PHE A 294 16.00 13.82 -4.15
N ILE A 295 15.37 14.22 -5.25
CA ILE A 295 15.59 15.47 -5.95
C ILE A 295 14.35 16.33 -5.80
N ASP A 296 14.52 17.55 -5.28
CA ASP A 296 13.49 18.58 -5.25
C ASP A 296 14.00 19.89 -5.88
N HIS A 297 13.25 20.99 -5.73
CA HIS A 297 13.64 22.30 -6.24
C HIS A 297 14.91 22.88 -5.60
N GLN A 298 15.35 22.34 -4.46
CA GLN A 298 16.57 22.74 -3.75
C GLN A 298 17.77 21.85 -4.14
N GLY A 299 17.56 20.81 -4.95
CA GLY A 299 18.59 19.92 -5.46
C GLY A 299 18.48 18.49 -4.92
N ARG A 300 19.60 17.76 -4.96
CA ARG A 300 19.69 16.36 -4.53
C ARG A 300 19.99 16.27 -3.03
N LYS A 301 19.21 15.49 -2.30
CA LYS A 301 19.40 15.18 -0.87
C LYS A 301 19.13 13.71 -0.61
N ALA A 302 19.65 13.17 0.49
CA ALA A 302 19.25 11.84 0.94
C ALA A 302 17.75 11.83 1.26
N ILE A 303 17.01 10.82 0.82
CA ILE A 303 15.56 10.70 1.05
C ILE A 303 15.22 10.72 2.54
N LYS A 304 16.12 10.16 3.38
CA LYS A 304 16.02 10.18 4.83
C LYS A 304 16.01 11.60 5.41
N HIS A 305 16.85 12.50 4.87
CA HIS A 305 16.86 13.91 5.28
C HIS A 305 15.58 14.61 4.87
N VAL A 306 15.09 14.37 3.65
CA VAL A 306 13.81 14.92 3.20
C VAL A 306 12.64 14.43 4.08
N ALA A 307 12.69 13.17 4.53
CA ALA A 307 11.71 12.63 5.47
C ALA A 307 11.78 13.31 6.84
N PHE A 308 12.99 13.57 7.37
CA PHE A 308 13.17 14.35 8.61
C PHE A 308 12.64 15.77 8.44
N ASP A 309 12.99 16.46 7.36
CA ASP A 309 12.53 17.82 7.07
C ASP A 309 11.00 17.88 6.99
N LEU A 310 10.36 16.89 6.36
CA LEU A 310 8.91 16.77 6.31
C LEU A 310 8.30 16.60 7.71
N ILE A 311 8.85 15.71 8.54
CA ILE A 311 8.37 15.46 9.90
C ILE A 311 8.50 16.73 10.76
N TYR A 312 9.64 17.41 10.72
CA TYR A 312 9.83 18.67 11.45
C TYR A 312 8.91 19.78 10.92
N LYS A 313 8.74 19.89 9.60
CA LYS A 313 7.77 20.82 9.00
C LYS A 313 6.34 20.57 9.49
N LEU A 314 5.90 19.31 9.55
CA LEU A 314 4.57 18.96 10.06
C LEU A 314 4.43 19.26 11.56
N GLN A 315 5.50 19.08 12.34
CA GLN A 315 5.55 19.48 13.74
C GLN A 315 5.45 21.01 13.90
N ASP A 316 6.31 21.76 13.24
CA ASP A 316 6.46 23.22 13.38
C ASP A 316 5.19 23.96 12.94
N LEU A 317 4.48 23.40 11.96
CA LEU A 317 3.18 23.92 11.51
C LEU A 317 2.00 23.48 12.41
N GLY A 318 2.27 22.79 13.52
CA GLY A 318 1.25 22.36 14.49
C GLY A 318 0.35 21.21 14.02
N ILE A 319 0.66 20.56 12.88
CA ILE A 319 -0.17 19.47 12.32
C ILE A 319 -0.19 18.27 13.26
N PHE A 320 0.96 17.88 13.81
CA PHE A 320 1.04 16.79 14.78
C PHE A 320 0.30 17.12 16.07
N GLN A 321 0.37 18.37 16.56
CA GLN A 321 -0.38 18.78 17.74
C GLN A 321 -1.90 18.67 17.49
N LYS A 322 -2.40 19.13 16.34
CA LYS A 322 -3.81 19.04 15.95
C LYS A 322 -4.30 17.58 15.90
N LEU A 323 -3.45 16.64 15.49
CA LEU A 323 -3.76 15.21 15.39
C LEU A 323 -3.42 14.40 16.65
N GLY A 324 -2.81 15.02 17.67
CA GLY A 324 -2.38 14.33 18.88
C GLY A 324 -1.17 13.40 18.70
N TYR A 325 -0.35 13.63 17.67
CA TYR A 325 0.81 12.78 17.36
C TYR A 325 2.11 13.29 18.00
N GLN A 326 2.99 12.36 18.39
CA GLN A 326 4.32 12.69 18.88
C GLN A 326 5.36 12.53 17.77
N THR A 327 6.15 13.57 17.51
CA THR A 327 7.22 13.57 16.50
C THR A 327 8.16 12.37 16.63
N GLU A 328 8.52 12.02 17.87
CA GLU A 328 9.48 10.96 18.17
C GLU A 328 9.03 9.57 17.66
N GLU A 329 7.73 9.32 17.49
CA GLU A 329 7.21 8.09 16.88
C GLU A 329 7.71 7.91 15.44
N PHE A 330 7.66 8.99 14.65
CA PHE A 330 8.12 9.01 13.27
C PHE A 330 9.65 8.99 13.19
N LEU A 331 10.34 9.71 14.08
CA LEU A 331 11.81 9.73 14.10
C LEU A 331 12.37 8.34 14.44
N LYS A 332 11.74 7.60 15.36
CA LYS A 332 12.10 6.20 15.65
C LYS A 332 12.00 5.32 14.41
N LEU A 333 10.97 5.52 13.58
CA LEU A 333 10.82 4.79 12.33
C LEU A 333 11.98 5.09 11.35
N LEU A 334 12.35 6.36 11.20
CA LEU A 334 13.45 6.79 10.31
C LEU A 334 14.84 6.37 10.79
N ARG A 335 15.04 6.21 12.10
CA ARG A 335 16.34 5.78 12.65
C ARG A 335 16.61 4.30 12.40
N LYS A 336 15.58 3.48 12.16
CA LYS A 336 15.73 2.05 11.81
C LYS A 336 16.34 1.90 10.40
N PRO A 337 17.08 0.80 10.14
CA PRO A 337 17.48 0.46 8.77
C PRO A 337 16.26 0.17 7.89
N SER A 338 16.44 0.21 6.57
CA SER A 338 15.37 -0.25 5.67
C SER A 338 15.01 -1.71 5.91
N LEU A 339 13.73 -2.05 5.77
CA LEU A 339 13.25 -3.42 5.93
C LEU A 339 13.88 -4.35 4.89
N ALA A 340 13.98 -3.92 3.63
CA ALA A 340 14.67 -4.67 2.59
C ALA A 340 16.14 -4.98 2.94
N LYS A 341 16.89 -4.02 3.50
CA LYS A 341 18.29 -4.26 3.89
C LYS A 341 18.39 -5.20 5.09
N ASP A 342 17.52 -5.02 6.08
CA ASP A 342 17.43 -5.91 7.24
C ASP A 342 17.09 -7.36 6.82
N ILE A 343 16.14 -7.53 5.90
CA ILE A 343 15.82 -8.82 5.27
C ILE A 343 17.03 -9.41 4.55
N GLU A 344 17.77 -8.62 3.77
CA GLU A 344 18.98 -9.09 3.08
C GLU A 344 20.04 -9.58 4.07
N LEU A 345 20.27 -8.84 5.16
CA LEU A 345 21.23 -9.22 6.20
C LEU A 345 20.80 -10.51 6.91
N LYS A 346 19.51 -10.63 7.26
CA LYS A 346 18.95 -11.84 7.89
C LYS A 346 19.01 -13.05 6.96
N ALA A 347 18.70 -12.89 5.68
CA ALA A 347 18.82 -13.94 4.68
C ALA A 347 20.25 -14.48 4.60
N LYS A 348 21.26 -13.59 4.59
CA LYS A 348 22.68 -13.96 4.61
C LYS A 348 23.08 -14.65 5.92
N ALA A 349 22.59 -14.16 7.05
CA ALA A 349 22.94 -14.69 8.38
C ALA A 349 22.31 -16.07 8.65
N PHE A 350 21.03 -16.26 8.32
CA PHE A 350 20.30 -17.49 8.65
C PHE A 350 20.69 -18.68 7.79
N LYS A 351 21.16 -18.45 6.55
CA LYS A 351 21.37 -19.49 5.53
C LYS A 351 20.14 -20.37 5.24
N ASP A 352 18.97 -19.94 5.73
CA ASP A 352 17.66 -20.55 5.55
C ASP A 352 16.63 -19.45 5.39
N LEU A 353 16.12 -19.30 4.17
CA LEU A 353 15.16 -18.27 3.81
C LEU A 353 13.80 -18.46 4.50
N LYS A 354 13.45 -19.68 4.93
CA LYS A 354 12.19 -19.94 5.64
C LYS A 354 12.13 -19.20 6.97
N LYS A 355 13.26 -19.07 7.67
CA LYS A 355 13.34 -18.29 8.92
C LYS A 355 13.02 -16.81 8.71
N VAL A 356 13.39 -16.24 7.56
CA VAL A 356 13.04 -14.85 7.21
C VAL A 356 11.53 -14.73 7.04
N VAL A 357 10.90 -15.67 6.32
CA VAL A 357 9.45 -15.70 6.13
C VAL A 357 8.71 -15.85 7.47
N SER A 358 9.18 -16.74 8.36
CA SER A 358 8.60 -16.91 9.69
C SER A 358 8.63 -15.65 10.55
N MET A 359 9.66 -14.80 10.41
CA MET A 359 9.71 -13.52 11.13
C MET A 359 8.65 -12.51 10.65
N ALA A 360 8.16 -12.68 9.43
CA ALA A 360 7.11 -11.86 8.84
C ALA A 360 5.71 -12.49 8.95
N ALA A 361 5.59 -13.61 9.67
CA ALA A 361 4.31 -14.23 9.95
C ALA A 361 3.56 -13.48 11.07
N VAL A 362 2.28 -13.22 10.86
CA VAL A 362 1.41 -12.53 11.82
C VAL A 362 0.44 -13.47 12.55
N VAL A 363 0.31 -14.72 12.09
CA VAL A 363 -0.40 -15.83 12.77
C VAL A 363 0.29 -17.19 12.61
#